data_AF-A0A254RQD5-F1
#
_entry.id   AF-A0A254RQD5-F1
#
_cell.length_a   1.000
_cell.length_b   1.000
_cell.length_c   1.000
_cell.angle_alpha   90.00
_cell.angle_beta   90.00
_cell.angle_gamma   90.00
#
_symmetry.space_group_name_H-M   'P 1'
#
loop_
_entity.id
_entity.type
_entity.pdbx_description
1 polymer ?
#
loop_
_entity_poly.entity_id
_entity_poly.type
_entity_poly.pdbx_seq_one_letter_code
_entity_poly.pdbx_strand_id
1 'polypeptide(L)'
;MSFYRSFRLLATLLVLLVGVSFAAKAQSGKVHYAVGEVFLHRSGNVQVIKSSDPEKNKLKKAKTVKKGDDIETLLESEVIIALPDGSSFNVQENTVVAITELSFEDGENNFITEVKRGSMKFDVQKQANGKSKFKFKTGIATAAIRGTDGFVGKVSKCEIASLSTGNLSFEISTTKTTQAITGGQTIILCKDNPIIIDLESSGNNELFKALDSVLTDTTLSADAIRKAAEKANKEISEKQKELRSKIDCHIDPLPDIVYSAKQTITATCSEGTHIRIFGEPERSDGSAIQLAVEWAPSTIGQKKIPFTCFYDGDSTNTIQCGLVTTYFAGTSDTTVADDQALLTVTTSMPIEVCDPAMVTIEGVFDTTDQNAVLTVSLGKHTSKNLVPLSANGRFTHSIAVSDKNGNWNENTLHLNFESQKGYKDINVPIRVVKSCKTVNLIPPTLALYPNQCKAALALGQTNGDKAIYTLYIDNVAQKEIYFDSDRKFYENLTSGTHVYKFHVEDLAGNKVDLTQKLDCYPPIRKAKIVIDGGKEEERLFVPPPPKSVNSKIHKQLSFSVKNLPQNDPTYIKQIDITLPDQNIQLRGTDLQSNRIDQQIALPYGTTTTVKITVTLKSGEILTESKPYKVK
;
A
#
# COMPACT_ATOMS: atom_id res chain seq x y z
N MET A 1 89.45 -50.93 21.01
CA MET A 1 88.20 -50.25 21.43
C MET A 1 87.70 -49.48 20.19
N SER A 2 86.90 -50.06 19.29
CA SER A 2 85.44 -50.34 19.36
C SER A 2 84.65 -49.05 19.61
N PHE A 3 83.67 -48.57 18.82
CA PHE A 3 82.76 -49.06 17.77
C PHE A 3 82.44 -47.84 16.85
N TYR A 4 82.57 -47.80 15.52
CA TYR A 4 81.80 -48.41 14.42
C TYR A 4 80.29 -48.07 14.30
N ARG A 5 79.95 -47.37 13.19
CA ARG A 5 78.78 -47.48 12.27
C ARG A 5 77.37 -47.54 12.93
N SER A 6 76.44 -46.65 12.61
CA SER A 6 75.52 -46.67 11.43
C SER A 6 74.53 -45.51 11.65
N PHE A 7 74.18 -44.63 10.71
CA PHE A 7 73.01 -44.80 9.83
C PHE A 7 73.02 -43.66 8.80
N ARG A 8 72.97 -43.99 7.51
CA ARG A 8 72.61 -43.06 6.42
C ARG A 8 71.09 -42.91 6.42
N LEU A 9 70.57 -41.69 6.20
CA LEU A 9 69.61 -41.35 5.13
C LEU A 9 68.96 -39.97 5.36
N LEU A 10 68.93 -39.18 4.28
CA LEU A 10 67.90 -38.22 3.85
C LEU A 10 67.22 -37.30 4.89
N ALA A 11 67.40 -35.99 4.73
CA ALA A 11 66.34 -35.11 4.20
C ALA A 11 66.83 -33.64 4.22
N THR A 12 67.00 -33.09 3.02
CA THR A 12 66.95 -31.64 2.75
C THR A 12 65.64 -31.07 3.30
N LEU A 13 65.71 -30.35 4.42
CA LEU A 13 64.59 -29.65 5.02
C LEU A 13 64.28 -28.38 4.20
N LEU A 14 63.42 -28.54 3.20
CA LEU A 14 62.71 -27.46 2.53
C LEU A 14 61.82 -26.78 3.58
N VAL A 15 62.24 -25.62 4.09
CA VAL A 15 61.40 -24.74 4.92
C VAL A 15 60.29 -24.19 4.02
N LEU A 16 59.19 -24.94 3.90
CA LEU A 16 57.89 -24.44 3.48
C LEU A 16 57.43 -23.43 4.54
N LEU A 17 57.80 -22.17 4.33
CA LEU A 17 57.11 -21.01 4.88
C LEU A 17 55.67 -21.07 4.37
N VAL A 18 54.81 -21.79 5.08
CA VAL A 18 53.36 -21.64 4.99
C VAL A 18 53.08 -20.24 5.54
N GLY A 19 53.13 -19.25 4.65
CA GLY A 19 52.64 -17.92 4.92
C GLY A 19 51.15 -18.03 5.22
N VAL A 20 50.80 -18.16 6.50
CA VAL A 20 49.44 -18.01 6.99
C VAL A 20 49.06 -16.57 6.68
N SER A 21 48.44 -16.36 5.53
CA SER A 21 47.87 -15.09 5.15
C SER A 21 46.68 -14.87 6.08
N PHE A 22 46.90 -14.17 7.20
CA PHE A 22 45.80 -13.65 8.00
C PHE A 22 44.98 -12.75 7.08
N ALA A 23 43.83 -13.24 6.63
CA ALA A 23 42.87 -12.45 5.87
C ALA A 23 42.51 -11.24 6.74
N ALA A 24 42.99 -10.06 6.36
CA ALA A 24 42.69 -8.82 7.05
C ALA A 24 41.17 -8.64 7.08
N LYS A 25 40.61 -8.49 8.28
CA LYS A 25 39.17 -8.26 8.50
C LYS A 25 38.72 -7.09 7.62
N ALA A 26 37.66 -7.28 6.84
CA ALA A 26 37.18 -6.26 5.91
C ALA A 26 36.69 -5.03 6.71
N GLN A 27 37.41 -3.92 6.64
CA GLN A 27 37.03 -2.63 7.25
C GLN A 27 36.78 -1.57 6.15
N SER A 28 36.27 -2.01 5.00
CA SER A 28 36.10 -1.14 3.84
C SER A 28 34.88 -1.52 3.01
N GLY A 29 34.18 -0.50 2.51
CA GLY A 29 33.18 -0.63 1.45
C GLY A 29 33.84 -0.62 0.08
N LYS A 30 33.25 -1.30 -0.89
CA LYS A 30 33.77 -1.37 -2.27
C LYS A 30 33.03 -0.38 -3.15
N VAL A 31 33.76 0.39 -3.95
CA VAL A 31 33.15 1.20 -5.01
C VAL A 31 32.64 0.23 -6.08
N HIS A 32 31.34 0.21 -6.29
CA HIS A 32 30.68 -0.69 -7.22
C HIS A 32 30.44 -0.02 -8.59
N TYR A 33 30.05 1.26 -8.57
CA TYR A 33 29.75 2.05 -9.77
C TYR A 33 30.04 3.52 -9.50
N ALA A 34 30.50 4.24 -10.51
CA ALA A 34 30.68 5.69 -10.46
C ALA A 34 30.58 6.31 -11.85
N VAL A 35 29.82 7.40 -11.95
CA VAL A 35 29.67 8.22 -13.16
C VAL A 35 29.94 9.68 -12.83
N GLY A 36 30.35 10.46 -13.82
CA GLY A 36 30.71 11.87 -13.66
C GLY A 36 32.03 12.08 -12.90
N GLU A 37 32.08 13.15 -12.11
CA GLU A 37 33.23 13.59 -11.32
C GLU A 37 33.01 13.22 -9.84
N VAL A 38 33.78 12.22 -9.38
CA VAL A 38 33.68 11.66 -8.03
C VAL A 38 35.05 11.62 -7.36
N PHE A 39 35.15 12.27 -6.21
CA PHE A 39 36.37 12.39 -5.42
C PHE A 39 36.22 11.74 -4.05
N LEU A 40 37.34 11.23 -3.54
CA LEU A 40 37.46 10.66 -2.21
C LEU A 40 38.55 11.41 -1.45
N HIS A 41 38.21 12.05 -0.34
CA HIS A 41 39.16 12.74 0.53
C HIS A 41 39.53 11.81 1.68
N ARG A 42 40.81 11.45 1.78
CA ARG A 42 41.34 10.57 2.83
C ARG A 42 42.54 11.23 3.51
N SER A 43 42.39 11.55 4.79
CA SER A 43 43.46 12.15 5.61
C SER A 43 44.09 13.38 4.95
N GLY A 44 43.26 14.26 4.37
CA GLY A 44 43.70 15.49 3.70
C GLY A 44 44.20 15.31 2.26
N ASN A 45 44.24 14.08 1.72
CA ASN A 45 44.61 13.82 0.33
C ASN A 45 43.38 13.52 -0.54
N VAL A 46 43.35 14.09 -1.75
CA VAL A 46 42.32 13.82 -2.75
C VAL A 46 42.69 12.61 -3.59
N GLN A 47 41.77 11.66 -3.69
CA GLN A 47 41.81 10.50 -4.59
C GLN A 47 40.65 10.61 -5.59
N VAL A 48 40.82 10.01 -6.77
CA VAL A 48 39.78 10.00 -7.79
C VAL A 48 39.09 8.65 -7.81
N ILE A 49 37.77 8.66 -7.74
CA ILE A 49 36.96 7.47 -8.02
C ILE A 49 36.65 7.44 -9.53
N LYS A 50 36.16 8.55 -10.08
CA LYS A 50 35.89 8.75 -11.52
C LYS A 50 36.09 10.22 -11.88
N SER A 51 36.71 10.48 -13.02
CA SER A 51 36.85 11.83 -13.58
C SER A 51 37.07 11.74 -15.08
N SER A 52 36.46 12.67 -15.82
CA SER A 52 36.68 12.91 -17.24
C SER A 52 37.88 13.81 -17.51
N ASP A 53 38.36 14.53 -16.50
CA ASP A 53 39.50 15.44 -16.58
C ASP A 53 40.84 14.65 -16.64
N PRO A 54 41.63 14.79 -17.72
CA PRO A 54 42.92 14.11 -17.86
C PRO A 54 43.94 14.47 -16.76
N GLU A 55 43.89 15.68 -16.22
CA GLU A 55 44.81 16.10 -15.16
C GLU A 55 44.44 15.46 -13.82
N LYS A 56 43.15 15.40 -13.50
CA LYS A 56 42.66 14.74 -12.28
C LYS A 56 42.85 13.23 -12.34
N ASN A 57 42.81 12.63 -13.52
CA ASN A 57 43.11 11.20 -13.69
C ASN A 57 44.55 10.79 -13.30
N LYS A 58 45.45 11.76 -13.09
CA LYS A 58 46.79 11.52 -12.53
C LYS A 58 46.77 11.29 -11.02
N LEU A 59 45.67 11.64 -10.34
CA LEU A 59 45.47 11.36 -8.91
C LEU A 59 45.30 9.86 -8.65
N LYS A 60 45.60 9.43 -7.42
CA LYS A 60 45.48 8.02 -7.03
C LYS A 60 44.02 7.57 -7.13
N LYS A 61 43.80 6.44 -7.82
CA LYS A 61 42.46 5.84 -7.95
C LYS A 61 42.02 5.17 -6.65
N ALA A 62 40.82 5.50 -6.19
CA ALA A 62 40.18 4.85 -5.06
C ALA A 62 39.18 3.78 -5.52
N LYS A 63 39.35 2.54 -5.06
CA LYS A 63 38.44 1.41 -5.31
C LYS A 63 37.64 1.00 -4.08
N THR A 64 38.05 1.48 -2.91
CA THR A 64 37.44 1.15 -1.63
C THR A 64 37.38 2.38 -0.74
N VAL A 65 36.36 2.39 0.10
CA VAL A 65 36.06 3.44 1.05
C VAL A 65 36.23 2.90 2.47
N LYS A 66 36.78 3.70 3.36
CA LYS A 66 37.17 3.35 4.73
C LYS A 66 36.59 4.34 5.72
N LYS A 67 36.65 3.98 7.01
CA LYS A 67 36.42 4.91 8.10
C LYS A 67 37.30 6.16 7.96
N GLY A 68 36.71 7.33 8.13
CA GLY A 68 37.36 8.64 8.05
C GLY A 68 37.46 9.22 6.64
N ASP A 69 36.88 8.56 5.63
CA ASP A 69 36.83 9.10 4.27
C ASP A 69 35.63 10.03 4.07
N ASP A 70 35.83 11.08 3.26
CA ASP A 70 34.74 11.89 2.71
C ASP A 70 34.59 11.60 1.21
N ILE A 71 33.37 11.37 0.74
CA ILE A 71 33.03 11.22 -0.66
C ILE A 71 32.38 12.50 -1.15
N GLU A 72 32.84 13.02 -2.28
CA GLU A 72 32.31 14.21 -2.95
C GLU A 72 31.93 13.88 -4.40
N THR A 73 30.71 14.25 -4.77
CA THR A 73 30.16 14.13 -6.12
C THR A 73 29.79 15.51 -6.64
N LEU A 74 30.04 15.77 -7.93
CA LEU A 74 29.66 17.02 -8.59
C LEU A 74 28.32 16.87 -9.32
N LEU A 75 28.01 17.83 -10.20
CA LEU A 75 26.84 17.79 -11.08
C LEU A 75 26.88 16.55 -11.97
N GLU A 76 25.72 15.93 -12.23
CA GLU A 76 25.58 14.74 -13.08
C GLU A 76 26.51 13.57 -12.66
N SER A 77 26.87 13.52 -11.38
CA SER A 77 27.80 12.53 -10.83
C SER A 77 27.10 11.69 -9.75
N GLU A 78 27.29 10.38 -9.78
CA GLU A 78 26.82 9.47 -8.73
C GLU A 78 27.86 8.41 -8.42
N VAL A 79 27.85 7.88 -7.20
CA VAL A 79 28.70 6.75 -6.81
C VAL A 79 27.95 5.79 -5.89
N ILE A 80 28.01 4.50 -6.24
CA ILE A 80 27.41 3.41 -5.48
C ILE A 80 28.51 2.67 -4.72
N ILE A 81 28.38 2.63 -3.40
CA ILE A 81 29.25 1.90 -2.49
C ILE A 81 28.50 0.66 -2.01
N ALA A 82 29.06 -0.51 -2.28
CA ALA A 82 28.56 -1.79 -1.79
C ALA A 82 29.28 -2.18 -0.49
N LEU A 83 28.52 -2.65 0.48
CA LEU A 83 29.02 -3.19 1.73
C LEU A 83 29.10 -4.73 1.68
N PRO A 84 29.97 -5.35 2.50
CA PRO A 84 30.11 -6.81 2.55
C PRO A 84 28.83 -7.58 2.87
N ASP A 85 27.86 -6.96 3.53
CA ASP A 85 26.60 -7.59 3.93
C ASP A 85 25.51 -7.57 2.85
N GLY A 86 25.81 -6.98 1.69
CA GLY A 86 24.88 -6.74 0.60
C GLY A 86 24.10 -5.43 0.72
N SER A 87 24.36 -4.62 1.75
CA SER A 87 23.81 -3.27 1.83
C SER A 87 24.52 -2.38 0.80
N SER A 88 23.84 -1.34 0.33
CA SER A 88 24.43 -0.38 -0.59
C SER A 88 24.02 1.05 -0.28
N PHE A 89 24.88 1.99 -0.64
CA PHE A 89 24.58 3.41 -0.58
C PHE A 89 24.93 4.08 -1.89
N ASN A 90 24.06 4.94 -2.38
CA ASN A 90 24.28 5.72 -3.58
C ASN A 90 24.37 7.21 -3.22
N VAL A 91 25.58 7.76 -3.29
CA VAL A 91 25.85 9.19 -3.09
C VAL A 91 25.50 9.91 -4.39
N GLN A 92 24.49 10.77 -4.32
CA GLN A 92 23.88 11.43 -5.48
C GLN A 92 24.69 12.63 -5.95
N GLU A 93 24.24 13.34 -6.97
CA GLU A 93 24.90 14.54 -7.46
C GLU A 93 25.03 15.63 -6.37
N ASN A 94 26.04 16.51 -6.53
CA ASN A 94 26.29 17.65 -5.65
C ASN A 94 26.35 17.32 -4.15
N THR A 95 26.80 16.11 -3.81
CA THR A 95 26.69 15.56 -2.46
C THR A 95 28.07 15.44 -1.82
N VAL A 96 28.13 15.70 -0.51
CA VAL A 96 29.31 15.44 0.31
C VAL A 96 28.90 14.59 1.51
N VAL A 97 29.50 13.41 1.63
CA VAL A 97 29.19 12.43 2.67
C VAL A 97 30.48 12.02 3.39
N ALA A 98 30.49 12.10 4.72
CA ALA A 98 31.60 11.63 5.56
C ALA A 98 31.27 10.26 6.16
N ILE A 99 32.20 9.32 6.12
CA ILE A 99 32.04 7.98 6.71
C ILE A 99 32.75 7.97 8.06
N THR A 100 32.00 8.25 9.11
CA THR A 100 32.52 8.40 10.47
C THR A 100 32.85 7.07 11.14
N GLU A 101 32.07 6.02 10.86
CA GLU A 101 32.29 4.66 11.36
C GLU A 101 31.98 3.65 10.27
N LEU A 102 32.86 2.67 10.12
CA LEU A 102 32.72 1.58 9.16
C LEU A 102 33.44 0.35 9.70
N SER A 103 32.70 -0.57 10.32
CA SER A 103 33.24 -1.84 10.81
C SER A 103 32.30 -3.01 10.51
N PHE A 104 32.91 -4.14 10.18
CA PHE A 104 32.27 -5.41 9.85
C PHE A 104 32.93 -6.49 10.70
N GLU A 105 32.40 -6.76 11.89
CA GLU A 105 32.97 -7.72 12.84
C GLU A 105 31.91 -8.77 13.20
N ASP A 106 32.20 -10.05 12.93
CA ASP A 106 31.40 -11.21 13.37
C ASP A 106 29.88 -11.09 13.05
N GLY A 107 29.57 -10.54 11.87
CA GLY A 107 28.20 -10.30 11.40
C GLY A 107 27.53 -9.05 12.00
N GLU A 108 28.23 -8.29 12.84
CA GLU A 108 27.83 -6.97 13.33
C GLU A 108 28.37 -5.89 12.38
N ASN A 109 27.46 -5.17 11.72
CA ASN A 109 27.81 -4.08 10.82
C ASN A 109 27.55 -2.76 11.54
N ASN A 110 28.59 -1.97 11.78
CA ASN A 110 28.45 -0.61 12.27
C ASN A 110 28.81 0.35 11.15
N PHE A 111 27.78 1.02 10.62
CA PHE A 111 27.92 2.05 9.60
C PHE A 111 27.33 3.35 10.13
N ILE A 112 28.17 4.36 10.30
CA ILE A 112 27.75 5.70 10.68
C ILE A 112 28.32 6.68 9.68
N THR A 113 27.43 7.44 9.05
CA THR A 113 27.79 8.42 8.03
C THR A 113 27.12 9.76 8.30
N GLU A 114 27.74 10.84 7.84
CA GLU A 114 27.22 12.20 7.96
C GLU A 114 27.04 12.79 6.56
N VAL A 115 25.80 13.18 6.22
CA VAL A 115 25.48 13.89 4.98
C VAL A 115 25.70 15.39 5.23
N LYS A 116 26.81 15.93 4.74
CA LYS A 116 27.18 17.34 4.93
C LYS A 116 26.32 18.26 4.05
N ARG A 117 26.03 17.81 2.82
CA ARG A 117 25.20 18.46 1.79
C ARG A 117 24.74 17.41 0.77
N GLY A 118 23.57 17.62 0.16
CA GLY A 118 23.04 16.77 -0.91
C GLY A 118 22.26 15.58 -0.38
N SER A 119 22.21 14.47 -1.10
CA SER A 119 21.48 13.27 -0.67
C SER A 119 22.24 11.98 -0.90
N MET A 120 21.89 10.99 -0.08
CA MET A 120 22.37 9.64 -0.22
C MET A 120 21.21 8.66 -0.11
N LYS A 121 21.03 7.86 -1.16
CA LYS A 121 20.11 6.72 -1.14
C LYS A 121 20.77 5.56 -0.40
N PHE A 122 19.99 4.80 0.34
CA PHE A 122 20.43 3.62 1.06
C PHE A 122 19.49 2.44 0.82
N ASP A 123 20.06 1.25 0.73
CA ASP A 123 19.36 -0.03 0.79
C ASP A 123 20.10 -0.90 1.81
N VAL A 124 19.49 -1.11 2.98
CA VAL A 124 20.13 -1.79 4.10
C VAL A 124 19.53 -3.16 4.33
N GLN A 125 20.39 -4.17 4.37
CA GLN A 125 20.02 -5.56 4.61
C GLN A 125 19.74 -5.83 6.09
N LYS A 126 18.72 -6.64 6.38
CA LYS A 126 18.39 -7.05 7.75
C LYS A 126 19.29 -8.22 8.17
N GLN A 127 20.20 -7.97 9.11
CA GLN A 127 21.03 -9.03 9.70
C GLN A 127 20.27 -9.85 10.75
N ALA A 128 20.51 -11.16 10.79
CA ALA A 128 19.85 -12.10 11.69
C ALA A 128 20.16 -11.82 13.17
N ASN A 129 21.40 -11.44 13.50
CA ASN A 129 21.84 -11.19 14.87
C ASN A 129 21.22 -9.93 15.52
N GLY A 130 20.64 -9.03 14.73
CA GLY A 130 20.03 -7.78 15.19
C GLY A 130 20.95 -6.76 15.86
N LYS A 131 22.27 -6.98 15.81
CA LYS A 131 23.25 -6.11 16.45
C LYS A 131 23.82 -5.03 15.53
N SER A 132 23.58 -5.15 14.23
CA SER A 132 24.02 -4.17 13.23
C SER A 132 23.36 -2.81 13.42
N LYS A 133 24.14 -1.75 13.29
CA LYS A 133 23.73 -0.35 13.49
C LYS A 133 24.04 0.45 12.23
N PHE A 134 22.98 0.94 11.60
CA PHE A 134 23.07 1.89 10.48
C PHE A 134 22.53 3.22 10.94
N LYS A 135 23.38 4.25 10.95
CA LYS A 135 23.02 5.61 11.34
C LYS A 135 23.47 6.62 10.30
N PHE A 136 22.56 7.48 9.90
CA PHE A 136 22.83 8.59 9.00
C PHE A 136 22.61 9.87 9.78
N LYS A 137 23.66 10.66 9.89
CA LYS A 137 23.63 11.94 10.57
C LYS A 137 23.47 13.04 9.54
N THR A 138 22.63 13.97 9.89
CA THR A 138 22.51 15.28 9.28
C THR A 138 22.78 16.27 10.43
N GLY A 139 23.30 17.47 10.15
CA GLY A 139 23.82 18.38 11.20
C GLY A 139 22.89 18.58 12.42
N ILE A 140 21.57 18.48 12.25
CA ILE A 140 20.55 18.60 13.29
C ILE A 140 19.71 17.34 13.52
N ALA A 141 19.97 16.20 12.88
CA ALA A 141 19.21 14.96 13.10
C ALA A 141 20.02 13.67 12.87
N THR A 142 19.52 12.55 13.40
CA THR A 142 20.07 11.22 13.18
C THR A 142 18.97 10.26 12.78
N ALA A 143 19.08 9.68 11.59
CA ALA A 143 18.25 8.60 11.11
C ALA A 143 18.90 7.24 11.44
N ALA A 144 18.21 6.41 12.20
CA ALA A 144 18.60 5.03 12.49
C ALA A 144 17.65 4.06 11.79
N ILE A 145 18.20 3.08 11.06
CA ILE A 145 17.42 2.16 10.24
C ILE A 145 17.84 0.70 10.42
N ARG A 146 16.93 -0.21 10.01
CA ARG A 146 17.18 -1.65 9.99
C ARG A 146 16.31 -2.32 8.93
N GLY A 147 16.92 -2.83 7.85
CA GLY A 147 16.17 -3.54 6.80
C GLY A 147 15.34 -2.61 5.90
N THR A 148 15.81 -1.38 5.68
CA THR A 148 15.05 -0.23 5.17
C THR A 148 15.66 0.25 3.84
N ASP A 149 14.81 0.69 2.90
CA ASP A 149 15.18 1.36 1.65
C ASP A 149 14.61 2.78 1.61
N GLY A 150 15.44 3.74 1.22
CA GLY A 150 15.06 5.15 1.17
C GLY A 150 16.23 6.07 0.88
N PHE A 151 16.06 7.35 1.18
CA PHE A 151 17.14 8.33 1.14
C PHE A 151 17.15 9.22 2.38
N VAL A 152 18.34 9.73 2.68
CA VAL A 152 18.56 10.86 3.59
C VAL A 152 19.22 11.98 2.83
N GLY A 153 18.91 13.23 3.19
CA GLY A 153 19.53 14.37 2.54
C GLY A 153 19.47 15.64 3.38
N LYS A 154 20.29 16.61 2.97
CA LYS A 154 20.40 17.92 3.58
C LYS A 154 20.42 19.00 2.51
N VAL A 155 19.44 19.89 2.58
CA VAL A 155 19.22 21.02 1.68
C VAL A 155 19.21 22.29 2.51
N SER A 156 20.19 23.17 2.34
CA SER A 156 20.28 24.40 3.13
C SER A 156 20.22 24.10 4.65
N LYS A 157 19.18 24.60 5.36
CA LYS A 157 18.90 24.35 6.78
C LYS A 157 17.91 23.20 7.02
N CYS A 158 17.43 22.56 5.95
CA CYS A 158 16.47 21.47 5.99
C CYS A 158 17.14 20.11 5.90
N GLU A 159 16.57 19.15 6.61
CA GLU A 159 16.98 17.75 6.60
C GLU A 159 15.79 16.89 6.22
N ILE A 160 16.05 15.89 5.38
CA ILE A 160 15.01 15.09 4.76
C ILE A 160 15.37 13.64 4.96
N ALA A 161 14.40 12.83 5.38
CA ALA A 161 14.48 11.38 5.26
C ALA A 161 13.18 10.88 4.62
N SER A 162 13.30 9.93 3.70
CA SER A 162 12.16 9.43 2.93
C SER A 162 12.32 7.95 2.69
N LEU A 163 11.26 7.17 2.96
CA LEU A 163 11.32 5.71 2.90
C LEU A 163 10.42 5.16 1.80
N SER A 164 10.99 4.28 0.99
CA SER A 164 10.17 3.42 0.13
C SER A 164 9.64 2.24 0.93
N THR A 165 10.50 1.58 1.73
CA THR A 165 10.12 0.43 2.56
C THR A 165 10.86 0.42 3.90
N GLY A 166 10.30 -0.28 4.89
CA GLY A 166 10.91 -0.47 6.20
C GLY A 166 10.54 0.62 7.21
N ASN A 167 11.36 0.78 8.25
CA ASN A 167 11.15 1.72 9.34
C ASN A 167 12.41 2.56 9.59
N LEU A 168 12.23 3.81 10.00
CA LEU A 168 13.31 4.73 10.37
C LEU A 168 12.95 5.46 11.65
N SER A 169 13.91 5.53 12.56
CA SER A 169 13.85 6.35 13.76
C SER A 169 14.65 7.63 13.53
N PHE A 170 13.98 8.77 13.54
CA PHE A 170 14.52 10.10 13.25
C PHE A 170 14.65 10.90 14.55
N GLU A 171 15.86 10.98 15.09
CA GLU A 171 16.16 11.72 16.32
C GLU A 171 16.58 13.16 15.98
N ILE A 172 15.89 14.15 16.53
CA ILE A 172 16.20 15.57 16.35
C ILE A 172 17.24 15.97 17.40
N SER A 173 18.42 16.44 16.96
CA SER A 173 19.56 16.73 17.82
C SER A 173 19.30 17.86 18.82
N THR A 174 18.48 18.85 18.47
CA THR A 174 18.18 20.04 19.29
C THR A 174 17.22 19.72 20.44
N THR A 175 16.16 18.96 20.16
CA THR A 175 15.10 18.63 21.13
C THR A 175 15.30 17.28 21.81
N LYS A 176 16.16 16.42 21.25
CA LYS A 176 16.31 15.00 21.63
C LYS A 176 15.00 14.19 21.51
N THR A 177 14.08 14.67 20.68
CA THR A 177 12.84 13.94 20.38
C THR A 177 13.06 13.00 19.20
N THR A 178 12.39 11.85 19.26
CA THR A 178 12.45 10.83 18.22
C THR A 178 11.09 10.72 17.54
N GLN A 179 11.10 10.77 16.21
CA GLN A 179 9.94 10.51 15.37
C GLN A 179 10.18 9.25 14.55
N ALA A 180 9.18 8.38 14.44
CA ALA A 180 9.26 7.21 13.57
C ALA A 180 8.55 7.50 12.25
N ILE A 181 9.13 7.07 11.14
CA ILE A 181 8.46 7.00 9.85
C ILE A 181 8.57 5.59 9.28
N THR A 182 7.56 5.20 8.51
CA THR A 182 7.48 3.89 7.84
C THR A 182 7.56 4.05 6.32
N GLY A 183 7.63 2.93 5.58
CA GLY A 183 7.61 2.95 4.11
C GLY A 183 6.41 3.71 3.55
N GLY A 184 6.63 4.53 2.53
CA GLY A 184 5.63 5.43 1.97
C GLY A 184 5.58 6.81 2.64
N GLN A 185 6.45 7.07 3.62
CA GLN A 185 6.48 8.34 4.35
C GLN A 185 7.77 9.12 4.12
N THR A 186 7.64 10.44 4.16
CA THR A 186 8.74 11.41 4.10
C THR A 186 8.68 12.36 5.30
N ILE A 187 9.79 12.55 6.00
CA ILE A 187 9.98 13.54 7.05
C ILE A 187 10.90 14.66 6.58
N ILE A 188 10.48 15.91 6.81
CA ILE A 188 11.24 17.12 6.49
C ILE A 188 11.37 17.95 7.76
N LEU A 189 12.61 18.29 8.13
CA LEU A 189 12.95 19.09 9.30
C LEU A 189 13.74 20.34 8.86
N CYS A 190 13.08 21.49 8.79
CA CYS A 190 13.73 22.79 8.49
C CYS A 190 13.91 23.70 9.73
N LYS A 191 13.09 23.46 10.75
CA LYS A 191 13.02 24.16 12.06
C LYS A 191 12.76 23.09 13.12
N ASP A 192 12.42 23.47 14.35
CA ASP A 192 12.27 22.50 15.45
C ASP A 192 11.10 21.51 15.29
N ASN A 193 10.14 21.79 14.40
CA ASN A 193 8.98 20.94 14.16
C ASN A 193 9.12 20.16 12.83
N PRO A 194 9.14 18.82 12.87
CA PRO A 194 9.19 18.00 11.67
C PRO A 194 7.83 17.97 10.94
N ILE A 195 7.88 17.88 9.62
CA ILE A 195 6.72 17.68 8.75
C ILE A 195 6.78 16.24 8.26
N ILE A 196 5.78 15.42 8.60
CA ILE A 196 5.64 14.05 8.10
C ILE A 196 4.51 14.03 7.07
N ILE A 197 4.77 13.43 5.91
CA ILE A 197 3.86 13.38 4.77
C ILE A 197 3.87 11.97 4.17
N ASP A 198 2.69 11.46 3.85
CA ASP A 198 2.52 10.21 3.12
C ASP A 198 2.58 10.50 1.61
N LEU A 199 3.57 9.93 0.92
CA LEU A 199 3.80 10.14 -0.51
C LEU A 199 4.11 8.80 -1.18
N GLU A 200 3.42 8.49 -2.27
CA GLU A 200 3.68 7.29 -3.10
C GLU A 200 5.12 7.27 -3.63
N SER A 201 5.69 8.44 -3.91
CA SER A 201 7.06 8.63 -4.38
C SER A 201 8.10 8.63 -3.25
N SER A 202 7.72 8.31 -2.01
CA SER A 202 8.69 8.26 -0.89
C SER A 202 9.80 7.24 -1.17
N GLY A 203 11.04 7.60 -0.82
CA GLY A 203 12.26 6.86 -1.14
C GLY A 203 12.79 7.05 -2.56
N ASN A 204 12.06 7.74 -3.45
CA ASN A 204 12.55 8.08 -4.79
C ASN A 204 13.48 9.31 -4.74
N ASN A 205 14.66 9.21 -5.34
CA ASN A 205 15.61 10.32 -5.39
C ASN A 205 15.11 11.54 -6.20
N GLU A 206 14.24 11.36 -7.20
CA GLU A 206 13.61 12.48 -7.90
C GLU A 206 12.76 13.34 -6.97
N LEU A 207 12.20 12.76 -5.90
CA LEU A 207 11.53 13.52 -4.86
C LEU A 207 12.52 14.42 -4.12
N PHE A 208 13.73 13.92 -3.83
CA PHE A 208 14.77 14.75 -3.23
C PHE A 208 15.14 15.92 -4.14
N LYS A 209 15.38 15.69 -5.44
CA LYS A 209 15.72 16.76 -6.39
C LYS A 209 14.62 17.83 -6.48
N ALA A 210 13.36 17.40 -6.54
CA ALA A 210 12.22 18.30 -6.55
C ALA A 210 12.16 19.13 -5.26
N LEU A 211 12.35 18.49 -4.10
CA LEU A 211 12.37 19.16 -2.80
C LEU A 211 13.60 20.07 -2.64
N ASP A 212 14.77 19.70 -3.16
CA ASP A 212 15.99 20.50 -3.11
C ASP A 212 15.76 21.88 -3.72
N SER A 213 15.14 21.92 -4.91
CA SER A 213 14.81 23.18 -5.60
C SER A 213 13.91 24.10 -4.75
N VAL A 214 12.99 23.54 -3.97
CA VAL A 214 12.01 24.28 -3.17
C VAL A 214 12.58 24.71 -1.82
N LEU A 215 13.30 23.80 -1.16
CA LEU A 215 13.80 23.99 0.21
C LEU A 215 15.04 24.88 0.30
N THR A 216 15.57 25.34 -0.84
CA THR A 216 16.52 26.46 -0.87
C THR A 216 15.90 27.75 -0.29
N ASP A 217 14.58 27.96 -0.44
CA ASP A 217 13.87 29.07 0.18
C ASP A 217 13.52 28.75 1.65
N THR A 218 14.37 29.24 2.56
CA THR A 218 14.20 29.06 4.00
C THR A 218 13.02 29.82 4.62
N THR A 219 12.29 30.62 3.84
CA THR A 219 11.14 31.41 4.31
C THR A 219 9.80 30.69 4.17
N LEU A 220 9.78 29.54 3.48
CA LEU A 220 8.55 28.78 3.23
C LEU A 220 7.85 28.34 4.51
N SER A 221 6.53 28.40 4.49
CA SER A 221 5.68 27.84 5.54
C SER A 221 5.61 26.32 5.44
N ALA A 222 5.26 25.64 6.54
CA ALA A 222 5.07 24.19 6.53
C ALA A 222 4.03 23.73 5.50
N ASP A 223 2.96 24.51 5.31
CA ASP A 223 1.92 24.22 4.31
C ASP A 223 2.43 24.39 2.88
N ALA A 224 3.30 25.36 2.62
CA ALA A 224 3.91 25.54 1.31
C ALA A 224 4.84 24.36 0.98
N ILE A 225 5.61 23.88 1.97
CA ILE A 225 6.46 22.69 1.83
C ILE A 225 5.59 21.44 1.56
N ARG A 226 4.50 21.24 2.30
CA ARG A 226 3.57 20.12 2.06
C ARG A 226 3.01 20.14 0.63
N LYS A 227 2.49 21.28 0.18
CA LYS A 227 1.95 21.43 -1.18
C LYS A 227 3.00 21.18 -2.25
N ALA A 228 4.24 21.63 -2.04
CA ALA A 228 5.32 21.38 -2.98
C ALA A 228 5.68 19.88 -3.05
N ALA A 229 5.73 19.20 -1.90
CA ALA A 229 5.98 17.76 -1.84
C ALA A 229 4.85 16.95 -2.51
N GLU A 230 3.59 17.30 -2.27
CA GLU A 230 2.42 16.67 -2.91
C GLU A 230 2.40 16.88 -4.43
N LYS A 231 2.76 18.09 -4.88
CA LYS A 231 2.89 18.40 -6.31
C LYS A 231 3.99 17.55 -6.96
N ALA A 232 5.18 17.51 -6.35
CA ALA A 232 6.29 16.69 -6.82
C ALA A 232 5.93 15.21 -6.86
N ASN A 233 5.26 14.70 -5.82
CA ASN A 233 4.77 13.33 -5.77
C ASN A 233 3.84 13.01 -6.94
N LYS A 234 2.88 13.89 -7.25
CA LYS A 234 1.98 13.69 -8.39
C LYS A 234 2.74 13.58 -9.71
N GLU A 235 3.66 14.51 -9.97
CA GLU A 235 4.46 14.53 -11.20
C GLU A 235 5.36 13.29 -11.32
N ILE A 236 5.97 12.86 -10.22
CA ILE A 236 6.83 11.67 -10.17
C ILE A 236 6.00 10.40 -10.35
N SER A 237 4.87 10.25 -9.64
CA SER A 237 3.98 9.09 -9.76
C SER A 237 3.46 8.93 -11.20
N GLU A 238 3.11 10.04 -11.87
CA GLU A 238 2.70 10.03 -13.28
C GLU A 238 3.83 9.54 -14.21
N LYS A 239 5.04 10.08 -14.06
CA LYS A 239 6.23 9.64 -14.81
C LYS A 239 6.59 8.17 -14.56
N GLN A 240 6.50 7.71 -13.31
CA GLN A 240 6.76 6.33 -12.96
C GLN A 240 5.70 5.39 -13.55
N LYS A 241 4.43 5.81 -13.59
CA LYS A 241 3.35 5.04 -14.22
C LYS A 241 3.56 4.88 -15.72
N GLU A 242 4.00 5.94 -16.39
CA GLU A 242 4.37 5.89 -17.82
C GLU A 242 5.60 5.00 -18.04
N LEU A 243 6.60 5.07 -17.17
CA LEU A 243 7.78 4.21 -17.29
C LEU A 243 7.44 2.73 -17.07
N ARG A 244 6.58 2.43 -16.09
CA ARG A 244 6.08 1.07 -15.82
C ARG A 244 5.29 0.48 -16.99
N SER A 245 4.67 1.28 -17.85
CA SER A 245 3.98 0.74 -19.04
C SER A 245 4.93 0.42 -20.20
N LYS A 246 6.18 0.90 -20.15
CA LYS A 246 7.24 0.61 -21.15
C LYS A 246 8.14 -0.55 -20.72
N ILE A 247 8.29 -0.73 -19.41
CA ILE A 247 9.17 -1.74 -18.81
C ILE A 247 8.34 -2.95 -18.38
N ASP A 248 8.55 -4.08 -19.06
CA ASP A 248 8.08 -5.38 -18.63
C ASP A 248 9.30 -6.25 -18.35
N CYS A 249 9.45 -6.76 -17.13
CA CYS A 249 10.59 -7.55 -16.70
C CYS A 249 10.12 -8.80 -15.97
N HIS A 250 10.59 -9.96 -16.44
CA HIS A 250 10.52 -11.23 -15.73
C HIS A 250 11.86 -11.50 -15.05
N ILE A 251 11.87 -11.58 -13.72
CA ILE A 251 13.07 -11.87 -12.94
C ILE A 251 12.89 -13.22 -12.28
N ASP A 252 13.81 -14.14 -12.56
CA ASP A 252 13.77 -15.48 -11.99
C ASP A 252 14.00 -15.39 -10.47
N PRO A 253 13.13 -16.01 -9.66
CA PRO A 253 13.32 -16.00 -8.22
C PRO A 253 14.55 -16.84 -7.85
N LEU A 254 15.29 -16.39 -6.84
CA LEU A 254 16.24 -17.26 -6.14
C LEU A 254 15.48 -18.23 -5.23
N PRO A 255 16.06 -19.39 -4.89
CA PRO A 255 15.55 -20.22 -3.82
C PRO A 255 15.41 -19.43 -2.51
N ASP A 256 14.44 -19.79 -1.68
CA ASP A 256 14.21 -19.11 -0.40
C ASP A 256 15.45 -19.11 0.52
N ILE A 257 16.32 -20.11 0.36
CA ILE A 257 17.59 -20.24 1.09
C ILE A 257 18.71 -20.53 0.09
N VAL A 258 19.84 -19.85 0.25
CA VAL A 258 21.05 -20.08 -0.53
C VAL A 258 22.26 -20.28 0.39
N TYR A 259 23.17 -21.15 -0.02
CA TYR A 259 24.36 -21.53 0.75
C TYR A 259 25.67 -21.00 0.14
N SER A 260 25.63 -20.56 -1.11
CA SER A 260 26.77 -19.91 -1.76
C SER A 260 26.68 -18.40 -1.55
N ALA A 261 27.82 -17.81 -1.19
CA ALA A 261 28.03 -16.37 -1.08
C ALA A 261 27.86 -15.62 -2.42
N LYS A 262 27.88 -16.35 -3.53
CA LYS A 262 27.71 -15.84 -4.89
C LYS A 262 26.51 -16.51 -5.56
N GLN A 263 25.60 -15.70 -6.10
CA GLN A 263 24.43 -16.16 -6.86
C GLN A 263 24.41 -15.50 -8.24
N THR A 264 23.74 -16.14 -9.20
CA THR A 264 23.44 -15.55 -10.52
C THR A 264 21.94 -15.49 -10.65
N ILE A 265 21.42 -14.31 -10.99
CA ILE A 265 19.99 -14.10 -11.22
C ILE A 265 19.79 -13.84 -12.70
N THR A 266 18.84 -14.56 -13.28
CA THR A 266 18.43 -14.35 -14.67
C THR A 266 17.26 -13.38 -14.71
N ALA A 267 17.30 -12.41 -15.61
CA ALA A 267 16.21 -11.48 -15.86
C ALA A 267 15.98 -11.31 -17.36
N THR A 268 14.73 -11.27 -17.80
CA THR A 268 14.35 -10.97 -19.18
C THR A 268 13.48 -9.72 -19.15
N CYS A 269 13.84 -8.67 -19.88
CA CYS A 269 13.10 -7.41 -19.92
C CYS A 269 12.71 -7.02 -21.34
N SER A 270 11.79 -6.08 -21.49
CA SER A 270 11.44 -5.48 -22.79
C SER A 270 12.66 -4.77 -23.41
N GLU A 271 12.77 -4.85 -24.74
CA GLU A 271 13.84 -4.19 -25.51
C GLU A 271 13.93 -2.69 -25.19
N GLY A 272 15.16 -2.20 -24.98
CA GLY A 272 15.44 -0.80 -24.60
C GLY A 272 15.34 -0.52 -23.10
N THR A 273 14.97 -1.53 -22.29
CA THR A 273 15.05 -1.44 -20.83
C THR A 273 16.49 -1.61 -20.39
N HIS A 274 16.97 -0.72 -19.54
CA HIS A 274 18.22 -0.88 -18.81
C HIS A 274 17.92 -1.38 -17.40
N ILE A 275 18.59 -2.45 -16.98
CA ILE A 275 18.40 -3.09 -15.67
C ILE A 275 19.71 -3.11 -14.88
N ARG A 276 19.62 -2.87 -13.56
CA ARG A 276 20.75 -3.04 -12.63
C ARG A 276 20.28 -3.50 -11.26
N ILE A 277 21.10 -4.32 -10.60
CA ILE A 277 20.95 -4.68 -9.18
C ILE A 277 21.85 -3.76 -8.34
N PHE A 278 23.14 -3.75 -8.69
CA PHE A 278 24.18 -2.83 -8.25
C PHE A 278 25.18 -2.75 -9.41
N GLY A 279 25.63 -1.57 -9.85
CA GLY A 279 26.62 -1.49 -10.94
C GLY A 279 26.19 -0.71 -12.17
N GLU A 280 26.99 -0.92 -13.23
CA GLU A 280 26.68 -0.46 -14.58
C GLU A 280 25.35 -1.07 -15.04
N PRO A 281 24.44 -0.28 -15.62
CA PRO A 281 23.21 -0.80 -16.18
C PRO A 281 23.47 -1.67 -17.41
N GLU A 282 22.80 -2.82 -17.46
CA GLU A 282 22.81 -3.69 -18.63
C GLU A 282 21.56 -3.40 -19.48
N ARG A 283 21.77 -3.08 -20.76
CA ARG A 283 20.67 -2.82 -21.71
C ARG A 283 20.12 -4.13 -22.23
N SER A 284 18.81 -4.34 -22.08
CA SER A 284 18.08 -5.49 -22.57
C SER A 284 17.74 -5.35 -24.05
N ASP A 285 17.99 -6.43 -24.79
CA ASP A 285 17.59 -6.63 -26.19
C ASP A 285 16.38 -7.58 -26.29
N GLY A 286 15.69 -7.84 -25.19
CA GLY A 286 14.62 -8.86 -25.10
C GLY A 286 15.11 -10.27 -24.75
N SER A 287 16.42 -10.51 -24.72
CA SER A 287 16.99 -11.79 -24.29
C SER A 287 17.26 -11.85 -22.78
N ALA A 288 17.58 -13.05 -22.29
CA ALA A 288 17.86 -13.29 -20.88
C ALA A 288 19.24 -12.74 -20.48
N ILE A 289 19.25 -11.89 -19.47
CA ILE A 289 20.42 -11.25 -18.87
C ILE A 289 20.81 -11.98 -17.59
N GLN A 290 22.11 -12.22 -17.38
CA GLN A 290 22.62 -12.85 -16.16
C GLN A 290 23.35 -11.85 -15.27
N LEU A 291 22.77 -11.57 -14.11
CA LEU A 291 23.27 -10.60 -13.15
C LEU A 291 23.83 -11.33 -11.93
N ALA A 292 25.14 -11.18 -11.68
CA ALA A 292 25.80 -11.80 -10.54
C ALA A 292 25.65 -10.94 -9.28
N VAL A 293 25.34 -11.59 -8.16
CA VAL A 293 25.31 -10.97 -6.83
C VAL A 293 26.26 -11.72 -5.90
N GLU A 294 26.93 -10.99 -5.02
CA GLU A 294 27.92 -11.53 -4.10
C GLU A 294 27.86 -10.81 -2.75
N TRP A 295 28.00 -11.57 -1.67
CA TRP A 295 28.12 -11.06 -0.30
C TRP A 295 29.20 -11.82 0.47
N ALA A 296 29.65 -11.29 1.60
CA ALA A 296 30.68 -11.95 2.40
C ALA A 296 30.12 -13.24 3.05
N PRO A 297 30.89 -14.36 3.09
CA PRO A 297 30.43 -15.63 3.66
C PRO A 297 29.99 -15.58 5.14
N SER A 298 30.42 -14.56 5.89
CA SER A 298 30.04 -14.36 7.29
C SER A 298 28.68 -13.65 7.48
N THR A 299 28.02 -13.21 6.41
CA THR A 299 26.86 -12.30 6.50
C THR A 299 25.52 -13.03 6.44
N ILE A 300 25.32 -13.96 7.38
CA ILE A 300 24.13 -14.81 7.46
C ILE A 300 22.86 -13.98 7.69
N GLY A 301 21.80 -14.28 6.94
CA GLY A 301 20.50 -13.65 7.11
C GLY A 301 19.78 -13.38 5.80
N GLN A 302 18.69 -12.60 5.90
CA GLN A 302 17.87 -12.23 4.76
C GLN A 302 18.66 -11.33 3.80
N LYS A 303 18.59 -11.68 2.51
CA LYS A 303 19.12 -10.88 1.39
C LYS A 303 17.95 -10.37 0.56
N LYS A 304 17.93 -9.06 0.33
CA LYS A 304 17.02 -8.35 -0.56
C LYS A 304 17.83 -7.80 -1.72
N ILE A 305 17.34 -8.02 -2.93
CA ILE A 305 18.06 -7.73 -4.16
C ILE A 305 17.10 -6.93 -5.06
N PRO A 306 17.01 -5.61 -4.88
CA PRO A 306 16.14 -4.79 -5.69
C PRO A 306 16.73 -4.59 -7.09
N PHE A 307 15.86 -4.66 -8.10
CA PHE A 307 16.21 -4.35 -9.48
C PHE A 307 15.72 -2.95 -9.81
N THR A 308 16.64 -2.09 -10.23
CA THR A 308 16.36 -0.76 -10.72
C THR A 308 16.36 -0.79 -12.25
N CYS A 309 15.29 -0.30 -12.86
CA CYS A 309 15.18 -0.17 -14.29
C CYS A 309 14.90 1.27 -14.75
N PHE A 310 15.36 1.59 -15.95
CA PHE A 310 15.01 2.78 -16.71
C PHE A 310 14.92 2.44 -18.21
N TYR A 311 14.44 3.37 -19.03
CA TYR A 311 14.25 3.14 -20.47
C TYR A 311 15.18 4.02 -21.30
N ASP A 312 15.50 3.58 -22.52
CA ASP A 312 16.29 4.35 -23.49
C ASP A 312 15.82 5.82 -23.58
N GLY A 313 16.77 6.75 -23.46
CA GLY A 313 16.50 8.19 -23.55
C GLY A 313 16.12 8.89 -22.24
N ASP A 314 15.91 8.16 -21.14
CA ASP A 314 15.64 8.74 -19.82
C ASP A 314 16.30 7.94 -18.69
N SER A 315 17.62 8.12 -18.52
CA SER A 315 18.39 7.45 -17.47
C SER A 315 18.17 8.02 -16.06
N THR A 316 17.46 9.15 -15.97
CA THR A 316 17.17 9.83 -14.70
C THR A 316 15.92 9.29 -14.03
N ASN A 317 14.91 8.93 -14.82
CA ASN A 317 13.67 8.34 -14.33
C ASN A 317 13.87 6.84 -14.12
N THR A 318 14.00 6.43 -12.86
CA THR A 318 14.21 5.03 -12.48
C THR A 318 13.04 4.49 -11.67
N ILE A 319 12.75 3.20 -11.84
CA ILE A 319 11.76 2.46 -11.05
C ILE A 319 12.35 1.18 -10.49
N GLN A 320 11.80 0.72 -9.37
CA GLN A 320 12.01 -0.66 -8.95
C GLN A 320 11.13 -1.58 -9.81
N CYS A 321 11.77 -2.32 -10.71
CA CYS A 321 11.13 -3.24 -11.66
C CYS A 321 11.07 -4.69 -11.13
N GLY A 322 11.76 -4.99 -10.03
CA GLY A 322 11.62 -6.25 -9.33
C GLY A 322 12.35 -6.28 -8.00
N LEU A 323 12.09 -7.33 -7.23
CA LEU A 323 12.74 -7.61 -5.96
C LEU A 323 12.92 -9.11 -5.82
N VAL A 324 14.16 -9.55 -5.68
CA VAL A 324 14.45 -10.93 -5.31
C VAL A 324 14.82 -10.98 -3.85
N THR A 325 14.25 -11.94 -3.11
CA THR A 325 14.57 -12.17 -1.71
C THR A 325 15.03 -13.61 -1.51
N THR A 326 16.00 -13.81 -0.63
CA THR A 326 16.49 -15.12 -0.20
C THR A 326 17.05 -15.02 1.22
N TYR A 327 17.39 -16.14 1.83
CA TYR A 327 18.09 -16.24 3.10
C TYR A 327 19.46 -16.88 2.86
N PHE A 328 20.54 -16.17 3.15
CA PHE A 328 21.87 -16.75 3.09
C PHE A 328 22.21 -17.46 4.40
N ALA A 329 22.38 -18.79 4.33
CA ALA A 329 22.62 -19.64 5.50
C ALA A 329 24.12 -19.86 5.83
N GLY A 330 25.03 -19.38 4.99
CA GLY A 330 26.47 -19.64 5.11
C GLY A 330 26.92 -20.95 4.46
N THR A 331 28.22 -21.07 4.19
CA THR A 331 28.85 -22.32 3.72
C THR A 331 29.11 -23.25 4.91
N SER A 332 28.58 -24.46 4.86
CA SER A 332 28.66 -25.44 5.95
C SER A 332 30.03 -26.12 6.03
N ASP A 333 30.81 -25.77 7.05
CA ASP A 333 31.88 -26.62 7.60
C ASP A 333 31.49 -27.06 9.01
N THR A 334 30.49 -27.93 9.14
CA THR A 334 30.19 -28.59 10.42
C THR A 334 29.63 -29.99 10.20
N THR A 335 30.50 -30.98 10.36
CA THR A 335 30.14 -32.36 10.68
C THR A 335 29.44 -32.39 12.04
N VAL A 336 28.14 -32.67 12.09
CA VAL A 336 27.39 -32.81 13.35
C VAL A 336 27.13 -34.29 13.64
N ALA A 337 27.30 -34.63 14.92
CA ALA A 337 27.30 -35.99 15.49
C ALA A 337 25.93 -36.68 15.57
N ASP A 338 26.00 -38.00 15.65
CA ASP A 338 25.03 -39.06 15.32
C ASP A 338 23.93 -39.37 16.37
N ASP A 339 23.34 -38.35 17.02
CA ASP A 339 22.29 -38.59 18.04
C ASP A 339 21.16 -37.54 18.03
N GLN A 340 20.62 -37.23 16.84
CA GLN A 340 19.50 -36.29 16.68
C GLN A 340 18.14 -37.00 16.63
N ALA A 341 17.15 -36.43 17.31
CA ALA A 341 15.74 -36.83 17.20
C ALA A 341 15.23 -36.67 15.75
N LEU A 342 14.34 -37.58 15.31
CA LEU A 342 13.82 -37.66 13.92
C LEU A 342 13.35 -36.30 13.36
N LEU A 343 12.61 -35.54 14.15
CA LEU A 343 12.18 -34.17 13.83
C LEU A 343 11.94 -33.41 15.14
N THR A 344 12.49 -32.21 15.24
CA THR A 344 12.32 -31.27 16.35
C THR A 344 11.97 -29.89 15.80
N VAL A 345 10.82 -29.34 16.19
CA VAL A 345 10.45 -27.96 15.87
C VAL A 345 11.09 -27.01 16.88
N THR A 346 11.75 -25.97 16.39
CA THR A 346 12.41 -24.94 17.21
C THR A 346 11.64 -23.64 17.31
N THR A 347 10.62 -23.45 16.47
CA THR A 347 9.75 -22.27 16.50
C THR A 347 8.93 -22.19 17.78
N SER A 348 8.79 -20.98 18.34
CA SER A 348 7.92 -20.70 19.48
C SER A 348 6.45 -20.92 19.15
N MET A 349 5.70 -21.56 20.05
CA MET A 349 4.28 -21.90 19.87
C MET A 349 3.41 -21.18 20.92
N PRO A 350 2.19 -20.71 20.56
CA PRO A 350 1.61 -20.71 19.22
C PRO A 350 2.25 -19.66 18.30
N ILE A 351 2.22 -19.90 16.99
CA ILE A 351 2.71 -18.93 16.01
C ILE A 351 1.64 -17.86 15.81
N GLU A 352 1.93 -16.62 16.18
CA GLU A 352 1.02 -15.50 15.95
C GLU A 352 1.27 -14.87 14.56
N VAL A 353 0.22 -14.67 13.78
CA VAL A 353 0.29 -14.19 12.39
C VAL A 353 -0.44 -12.87 12.27
N CYS A 354 0.30 -11.82 11.90
CA CYS A 354 -0.22 -10.49 11.67
C CYS A 354 0.60 -9.80 10.55
N ASP A 355 1.76 -9.24 10.87
CA ASP A 355 2.65 -8.56 9.91
C ASP A 355 4.12 -9.01 10.11
N PRO A 356 4.73 -9.71 9.13
CA PRO A 356 4.16 -10.11 7.85
C PRO A 356 3.09 -11.20 8.00
N ALA A 357 2.16 -11.26 7.05
CA ALA A 357 1.09 -12.26 6.99
C ALA A 357 1.62 -13.63 6.54
N MET A 358 2.59 -14.18 7.28
CA MET A 358 3.31 -15.41 6.98
C MET A 358 3.43 -16.25 8.25
N VAL A 359 3.15 -17.55 8.16
CA VAL A 359 3.55 -18.52 9.19
C VAL A 359 4.93 -19.03 8.82
N THR A 360 5.93 -18.81 9.69
CA THR A 360 7.29 -19.33 9.50
C THR A 360 7.56 -20.43 10.50
N ILE A 361 7.96 -21.59 10.02
CA ILE A 361 8.29 -22.77 10.82
C ILE A 361 9.74 -23.14 10.61
N GLU A 362 10.42 -23.47 11.70
CA GLU A 362 11.83 -23.82 11.76
C GLU A 362 12.01 -25.07 12.61
N GLY A 363 12.95 -25.91 12.21
CA GLY A 363 13.28 -27.09 12.98
C GLY A 363 14.50 -27.83 12.46
N VAL A 364 14.77 -28.96 13.10
CA VAL A 364 15.85 -29.89 12.77
C VAL A 364 15.27 -31.29 12.56
N PHE A 365 15.75 -32.03 11.58
CA PHE A 365 15.37 -33.41 11.28
C PHE A 365 16.61 -34.29 11.03
N ASP A 366 16.43 -35.59 11.12
CA ASP A 366 17.49 -36.58 10.91
C ASP A 366 17.92 -36.65 9.44
N THR A 367 19.21 -36.46 9.18
CA THR A 367 19.81 -36.42 7.83
C THR A 367 20.31 -37.77 7.33
N THR A 368 20.23 -38.83 8.14
CA THR A 368 20.79 -40.15 7.78
C THR A 368 20.06 -40.82 6.62
N ASP A 369 18.79 -40.47 6.37
CA ASP A 369 18.01 -40.95 5.24
C ASP A 369 17.87 -39.87 4.16
N GLN A 370 18.60 -40.03 3.06
CA GLN A 370 18.56 -39.12 1.91
C GLN A 370 17.23 -39.16 1.15
N ASN A 371 16.40 -40.20 1.34
CA ASN A 371 15.09 -40.34 0.72
C ASN A 371 13.95 -39.90 1.65
N ALA A 372 14.26 -39.34 2.82
CA ALA A 372 13.24 -38.85 3.73
C ALA A 372 12.38 -37.76 3.08
N VAL A 373 11.13 -37.67 3.54
CA VAL A 373 10.14 -36.70 3.07
C VAL A 373 9.72 -35.84 4.24
N LEU A 374 10.00 -34.54 4.16
CA LEU A 374 9.51 -33.52 5.09
C LEU A 374 8.57 -32.59 4.34
N THR A 375 7.31 -32.52 4.78
CA THR A 375 6.32 -31.59 4.21
C THR A 375 5.69 -30.76 5.31
N VAL A 376 5.36 -29.52 4.95
CA VAL A 376 4.64 -28.58 5.80
C VAL A 376 3.33 -28.25 5.10
N SER A 377 2.21 -28.38 5.81
CA SER A 377 0.89 -28.05 5.25
C SER A 377 0.08 -27.13 6.15
N LEU A 378 -0.72 -26.28 5.50
CA LEU A 378 -1.64 -25.33 6.11
C LEU A 378 -2.88 -25.19 5.22
N GLY A 379 -3.99 -25.79 5.66
CA GLY A 379 -5.20 -25.89 4.85
C GLY A 379 -4.93 -26.64 3.54
N LYS A 380 -5.17 -25.98 2.40
CA LYS A 380 -4.93 -26.57 1.06
C LYS A 380 -3.49 -26.46 0.59
N HIS A 381 -2.65 -25.68 1.26
CA HIS A 381 -1.25 -25.51 0.87
C HIS A 381 -0.41 -26.63 1.46
N THR A 382 0.41 -27.28 0.64
CA THR A 382 1.42 -28.25 1.07
C THR A 382 2.73 -27.93 0.38
N SER A 383 3.81 -27.84 1.16
CA SER A 383 5.15 -27.59 0.63
C SER A 383 5.63 -28.76 -0.23
N LYS A 384 6.63 -28.50 -1.08
CA LYS A 384 7.45 -29.59 -1.63
C LYS A 384 8.22 -30.29 -0.50
N ASN A 385 8.81 -31.45 -0.81
CA ASN A 385 9.72 -32.12 0.13
C ASN A 385 10.86 -31.15 0.49
N LEU A 386 10.99 -30.85 1.78
CA LEU A 386 11.98 -29.93 2.31
C LEU A 386 13.32 -30.61 2.60
N VAL A 387 13.38 -31.95 2.68
CA VAL A 387 14.63 -32.68 2.97
C VAL A 387 15.74 -32.36 1.95
N PRO A 388 15.51 -32.43 0.62
CA PRO A 388 16.54 -32.08 -0.36
C PRO A 388 16.94 -30.60 -0.33
N LEU A 389 16.11 -29.75 0.28
CA LEU A 389 16.29 -28.30 0.34
C LEU A 389 16.97 -27.84 1.64
N SER A 390 17.27 -28.78 2.55
CA SER A 390 17.66 -28.49 3.93
C SER A 390 19.03 -29.08 4.25
N ALA A 391 20.08 -28.26 4.16
CA ALA A 391 21.43 -28.69 4.54
C ALA A 391 21.54 -28.90 6.06
N ASN A 392 22.23 -29.97 6.47
CA ASN A 392 22.50 -30.32 7.87
C ASN A 392 21.24 -30.58 8.71
N GLY A 393 20.15 -31.02 8.07
CA GLY A 393 18.93 -31.40 8.76
C GLY A 393 18.13 -30.21 9.25
N ARG A 394 18.50 -28.97 8.91
CA ARG A 394 17.78 -27.78 9.34
C ARG A 394 16.88 -27.29 8.22
N PHE A 395 15.61 -27.05 8.54
CA PHE A 395 14.66 -26.47 7.62
C PHE A 395 14.08 -25.16 8.17
N THR A 396 13.78 -24.24 7.26
CA THR A 396 12.86 -23.12 7.51
C THR A 396 11.91 -23.03 6.34
N HIS A 397 10.63 -22.84 6.61
CA HIS A 397 9.61 -22.71 5.58
C HIS A 397 8.57 -21.69 6.01
N SER A 398 8.12 -20.86 5.06
CA SER A 398 7.10 -19.85 5.32
C SER A 398 5.91 -20.03 4.39
N ILE A 399 4.69 -19.98 4.93
CA ILE A 399 3.44 -20.04 4.16
C ILE A 399 2.69 -18.71 4.36
N ALA A 400 2.34 -18.05 3.25
CA ALA A 400 1.53 -16.83 3.29
C ALA A 400 0.10 -17.12 3.76
N VAL A 401 -0.37 -16.35 4.75
CA VAL A 401 -1.69 -16.52 5.36
C VAL A 401 -2.56 -15.31 5.07
N SER A 402 -3.67 -15.52 4.36
CA SER A 402 -4.66 -14.47 4.15
C SER A 402 -6.04 -15.05 3.83
N ASP A 403 -7.06 -14.22 3.96
CA ASP A 403 -8.40 -14.49 3.46
C ASP A 403 -8.41 -14.76 1.94
N LYS A 404 -7.61 -14.02 1.18
CA LYS A 404 -7.39 -14.21 -0.26
C LYS A 404 -6.80 -15.57 -0.61
N ASN A 405 -5.90 -16.08 0.24
CA ASN A 405 -5.33 -17.42 0.09
C ASN A 405 -6.27 -18.52 0.63
N GLY A 406 -7.35 -18.16 1.31
CA GLY A 406 -8.34 -19.08 1.86
C GLY A 406 -7.85 -19.91 3.04
N ASN A 407 -6.75 -19.53 3.69
CA ASN A 407 -6.10 -20.30 4.77
C ASN A 407 -6.04 -19.54 6.12
N TRP A 408 -6.55 -18.32 6.21
CA TRP A 408 -6.59 -17.54 7.47
C TRP A 408 -7.52 -18.08 8.57
N ASN A 409 -8.39 -19.04 8.24
CA ASN A 409 -9.25 -19.73 9.20
C ASN A 409 -8.58 -20.97 9.80
N GLU A 410 -7.41 -21.36 9.28
CA GLU A 410 -6.64 -22.48 9.80
C GLU A 410 -6.02 -22.11 11.15
N ASN A 411 -6.10 -23.04 12.10
CA ASN A 411 -5.56 -22.86 13.46
C ASN A 411 -4.37 -23.78 13.75
N THR A 412 -3.99 -24.63 12.79
CA THR A 412 -2.96 -25.65 12.95
C THR A 412 -2.13 -25.76 11.69
N LEU A 413 -0.81 -25.76 11.84
CA LEU A 413 0.15 -26.16 10.82
C LEU A 413 0.51 -27.63 11.04
N HIS A 414 0.54 -28.42 9.99
CA HIS A 414 0.93 -29.83 10.08
C HIS A 414 2.31 -30.03 9.47
N LEU A 415 3.23 -30.63 10.24
CA LEU A 415 4.51 -31.10 9.73
C LEU A 415 4.51 -32.62 9.69
N ASN A 416 4.79 -33.17 8.53
CA ASN A 416 4.92 -34.60 8.33
C ASN A 416 6.34 -34.93 7.88
N PHE A 417 7.02 -35.77 8.66
CA PHE A 417 8.33 -36.31 8.37
C PHE A 417 8.25 -37.83 8.26
N GLU A 418 8.62 -38.37 7.11
CA GLU A 418 8.68 -39.81 6.84
C GLU A 418 10.09 -40.19 6.42
N SER A 419 10.67 -41.21 7.07
CA SER A 419 12.00 -41.74 6.78
C SER A 419 12.04 -43.25 7.03
N GLN A 420 13.11 -43.92 6.61
CA GLN A 420 13.35 -45.33 6.91
C GLN A 420 13.43 -45.63 8.42
N LYS A 421 13.82 -44.65 9.25
CA LYS A 421 13.87 -44.79 10.71
C LYS A 421 12.52 -44.57 11.38
N GLY A 422 11.52 -44.05 10.66
CA GLY A 422 10.17 -43.88 11.16
C GLY A 422 9.46 -42.64 10.65
N TYR A 423 8.25 -42.47 11.15
CA TYR A 423 7.31 -41.41 10.81
C TYR A 423 7.08 -40.48 12.02
N LYS A 424 7.01 -39.17 11.78
CA LYS A 424 6.71 -38.16 12.80
C LYS A 424 5.74 -37.12 12.24
N ASP A 425 4.65 -36.91 12.94
CA ASP A 425 3.66 -35.86 12.68
C ASP A 425 3.63 -34.87 13.83
N ILE A 426 3.68 -33.58 13.53
CA ILE A 426 3.68 -32.48 14.52
C ILE A 426 2.63 -31.44 14.11
N ASN A 427 1.68 -31.22 15.03
CA ASN A 427 0.67 -30.18 14.91
C ASN A 427 1.14 -28.93 15.66
N VAL A 428 1.36 -27.84 14.94
CA VAL A 428 1.81 -26.57 15.51
C VAL A 428 0.64 -25.59 15.55
N PRO A 429 0.22 -25.11 16.73
CA PRO A 429 -0.90 -24.20 16.84
C PRO A 429 -0.54 -22.82 16.25
N ILE A 430 -1.45 -22.27 15.45
CA ILE A 430 -1.37 -20.94 14.85
C ILE A 430 -2.48 -20.07 15.40
N ARG A 431 -2.17 -18.80 15.66
CA ARG A 431 -3.13 -17.75 15.98
C ARG A 431 -3.09 -16.66 14.91
N VAL A 432 -4.10 -16.65 14.05
CA VAL A 432 -4.23 -15.64 13.00
C VAL A 432 -4.97 -14.40 13.54
N VAL A 433 -4.33 -13.24 13.47
CA VAL A 433 -4.90 -11.96 13.94
C VAL A 433 -5.64 -11.28 12.79
N LYS A 434 -6.96 -11.48 12.72
CA LYS A 434 -7.82 -11.02 11.60
C LYS A 434 -8.01 -9.50 11.50
N SER A 435 -7.66 -8.76 12.55
CA SER A 435 -7.62 -7.29 12.51
C SER A 435 -6.40 -6.73 11.77
N CYS A 436 -5.48 -7.57 11.31
CA CYS A 436 -4.29 -7.14 10.58
C CYS A 436 -4.59 -7.02 9.07
N LYS A 437 -4.34 -5.83 8.51
CA LYS A 437 -4.56 -5.51 7.08
C LYS A 437 -3.79 -6.38 6.10
N THR A 438 -2.67 -6.95 6.53
CA THR A 438 -1.85 -7.86 5.71
C THR A 438 -2.46 -9.26 5.60
N VAL A 439 -3.34 -9.65 6.53
CA VAL A 439 -4.02 -10.95 6.58
C VAL A 439 -5.44 -10.86 6.00
N ASN A 440 -6.17 -9.80 6.32
CA ASN A 440 -7.54 -9.56 5.89
C ASN A 440 -7.55 -8.53 4.75
N LEU A 441 -7.56 -9.01 3.52
CA LEU A 441 -7.33 -8.23 2.30
C LEU A 441 -8.60 -7.97 1.49
N ILE A 442 -9.64 -8.79 1.66
CA ILE A 442 -10.88 -8.74 0.89
C ILE A 442 -11.89 -7.86 1.64
N PRO A 443 -12.29 -6.70 1.08
CA PRO A 443 -13.30 -5.87 1.72
C PRO A 443 -14.67 -6.56 1.74
N PRO A 444 -15.52 -6.24 2.74
CA PRO A 444 -16.91 -6.69 2.74
C PRO A 444 -17.64 -6.19 1.49
N THR A 445 -18.65 -6.94 1.06
CA THR A 445 -19.51 -6.58 -0.07
C THR A 445 -20.91 -6.27 0.41
N LEU A 446 -21.54 -5.25 -0.18
CA LEU A 446 -22.88 -4.83 0.19
C LEU A 446 -23.73 -4.57 -1.06
N ALA A 447 -24.91 -5.20 -1.12
CA ALA A 447 -25.90 -4.96 -2.17
C ALA A 447 -27.22 -4.46 -1.57
N LEU A 448 -27.86 -3.52 -2.27
CA LEU A 448 -29.13 -2.90 -1.86
C LEU A 448 -30.24 -3.20 -2.86
N TYR A 449 -31.39 -3.63 -2.35
CA TYR A 449 -32.62 -3.87 -3.10
C TYR A 449 -33.76 -3.07 -2.44
N PRO A 450 -34.05 -1.84 -2.92
CA PRO A 450 -35.09 -1.01 -2.34
C PRO A 450 -36.48 -1.54 -2.70
N ASN A 451 -37.40 -1.52 -1.74
CA ASN A 451 -38.80 -1.92 -1.91
C ASN A 451 -39.72 -1.00 -1.08
N GLN A 452 -40.33 -0.02 -1.75
CA GLN A 452 -41.21 0.99 -1.13
C GLN A 452 -40.55 1.67 0.09
N CYS A 453 -40.96 1.32 1.30
CA CYS A 453 -40.46 1.85 2.57
C CYS A 453 -39.53 0.90 3.32
N LYS A 454 -38.97 -0.09 2.61
CA LYS A 454 -37.98 -1.03 3.14
C LYS A 454 -36.79 -1.11 2.19
N ALA A 455 -35.60 -1.20 2.75
CA ALA A 455 -34.37 -1.50 2.03
C ALA A 455 -33.92 -2.91 2.42
N ALA A 456 -33.91 -3.84 1.47
CA ALA A 456 -33.30 -5.15 1.69
C ALA A 456 -31.81 -5.06 1.35
N LEU A 457 -30.96 -5.47 2.28
CA LEU A 457 -29.51 -5.43 2.15
C LEU A 457 -28.99 -6.87 2.14
N ALA A 458 -27.97 -7.13 1.32
CA ALA A 458 -27.22 -8.38 1.33
C ALA A 458 -25.75 -8.07 1.60
N LEU A 459 -25.26 -8.52 2.75
CA LEU A 459 -23.86 -8.47 3.16
C LEU A 459 -23.19 -9.78 2.77
N GLY A 460 -22.02 -9.68 2.13
CA GLY A 460 -21.20 -10.83 1.77
C GLY A 460 -19.71 -10.57 2.02
N GLN A 461 -18.89 -11.61 1.90
CA GLN A 461 -17.45 -11.58 2.21
C GLN A 461 -17.15 -11.26 3.68
N THR A 462 -18.00 -11.73 4.60
CA THR A 462 -17.79 -11.60 6.05
C THR A 462 -17.70 -12.94 6.76
N ASN A 463 -17.72 -14.06 6.03
CA ASN A 463 -17.61 -15.39 6.62
C ASN A 463 -16.24 -15.61 7.30
N GLY A 464 -16.28 -15.83 8.61
CA GLY A 464 -15.08 -15.97 9.41
C GLY A 464 -14.47 -14.64 9.82
N ASP A 465 -15.13 -13.52 9.57
CA ASP A 465 -14.71 -12.19 10.01
C ASP A 465 -15.81 -11.52 10.85
N LYS A 466 -15.53 -10.33 11.38
CA LYS A 466 -16.55 -9.45 11.97
C LYS A 466 -16.61 -8.15 11.19
N ALA A 467 -17.83 -7.77 10.81
CA ALA A 467 -18.12 -6.52 10.14
C ALA A 467 -19.04 -5.65 11.00
N ILE A 468 -18.77 -4.36 11.02
CA ILE A 468 -19.54 -3.32 11.69
C ILE A 468 -20.34 -2.60 10.61
N TYR A 469 -21.66 -2.72 10.68
CA TYR A 469 -22.58 -2.01 9.81
C TYR A 469 -23.10 -0.76 10.49
N THR A 470 -23.00 0.38 9.81
CA THR A 470 -23.50 1.67 10.28
C THR A 470 -24.45 2.29 9.26
N LEU A 471 -25.66 2.61 9.70
CA LEU A 471 -26.67 3.32 8.89
C LEU A 471 -26.60 4.82 9.15
N TYR A 472 -26.46 5.60 8.10
CA TYR A 472 -26.60 7.06 8.15
C TYR A 472 -27.83 7.49 7.36
N ILE A 473 -28.57 8.46 7.90
CA ILE A 473 -29.67 9.15 7.23
C ILE A 473 -29.32 10.63 7.23
N ASP A 474 -29.25 11.24 6.05
CA ASP A 474 -28.86 12.64 5.85
C ASP A 474 -27.56 13.00 6.58
N ASN A 475 -26.56 12.11 6.44
CA ASN A 475 -25.24 12.16 7.08
C ASN A 475 -25.22 12.06 8.63
N VAL A 476 -26.33 11.69 9.26
CA VAL A 476 -26.39 11.46 10.71
C VAL A 476 -26.47 9.95 10.98
N ALA A 477 -25.53 9.42 11.77
CA ALA A 477 -25.52 8.02 12.17
C ALA A 477 -26.77 7.69 13.01
N GLN A 478 -27.49 6.65 12.61
CA GLN A 478 -28.75 6.23 13.25
C GLN A 478 -28.61 4.90 14.00
N LYS A 479 -27.77 4.00 13.49
CA LYS A 479 -27.73 2.60 13.94
C LYS A 479 -26.36 2.00 13.65
N GLU A 480 -25.88 1.17 14.57
CA GLU A 480 -24.68 0.34 14.43
C GLU A 480 -25.01 -1.11 14.80
N ILE A 481 -24.57 -2.08 14.00
CA ILE A 481 -24.81 -3.53 14.21
C ILE A 481 -23.56 -4.31 13.85
N TYR A 482 -23.28 -5.38 14.59
CA TYR A 482 -22.19 -6.31 14.32
C TYR A 482 -22.70 -7.54 13.57
N PHE A 483 -21.98 -7.94 12.53
CA PHE A 483 -22.22 -9.15 11.76
C PHE A 483 -20.97 -10.04 11.77
N ASP A 484 -21.15 -11.35 11.87
CA ASP A 484 -20.10 -12.37 11.92
C ASP A 484 -20.14 -13.36 10.74
N SER A 485 -21.06 -13.11 9.80
CA SER A 485 -21.36 -14.00 8.69
C SER A 485 -22.14 -13.27 7.59
N ASP A 486 -22.08 -13.83 6.38
CA ASP A 486 -22.85 -13.34 5.24
C ASP A 486 -24.35 -13.46 5.53
N ARG A 487 -25.12 -12.40 5.28
CA ARG A 487 -26.57 -12.44 5.52
C ARG A 487 -27.35 -11.38 4.78
N LYS A 488 -28.65 -11.66 4.63
CA LYS A 488 -29.65 -10.68 4.19
C LYS A 488 -30.37 -10.09 5.40
N PHE A 489 -30.57 -8.78 5.39
CA PHE A 489 -31.30 -8.06 6.43
C PHE A 489 -32.09 -6.90 5.83
N TYR A 490 -32.92 -6.25 6.64
CA TYR A 490 -33.80 -5.18 6.17
C TYR A 490 -33.67 -3.96 7.06
N GLU A 491 -33.75 -2.78 6.46
CA GLU A 491 -33.95 -1.51 7.16
C GLU A 491 -35.29 -0.90 6.77
N ASN A 492 -35.98 -0.34 7.75
CA ASN A 492 -37.18 0.45 7.51
C ASN A 492 -36.73 1.87 7.14
N LEU A 493 -37.25 2.39 6.03
CA LEU A 493 -36.97 3.74 5.59
C LEU A 493 -37.83 4.75 6.36
N THR A 494 -37.26 5.89 6.67
CA THR A 494 -37.96 7.05 7.24
C THR A 494 -38.87 7.68 6.20
N SER A 495 -40.04 8.16 6.61
CA SER A 495 -41.00 8.76 5.69
C SER A 495 -40.45 10.05 5.08
N GLY A 496 -40.55 10.18 3.76
CA GLY A 496 -40.03 11.31 3.00
C GLY A 496 -38.95 10.87 2.03
N THR A 497 -38.15 11.83 1.58
CA THR A 497 -37.01 11.61 0.69
C THR A 497 -35.74 11.89 1.47
N HIS A 498 -34.89 10.87 1.64
CA HIS A 498 -33.66 10.98 2.42
C HIS A 498 -32.47 10.40 1.67
N VAL A 499 -31.27 10.88 2.00
CA VAL A 499 -30.02 10.28 1.54
C VAL A 499 -29.57 9.25 2.57
N TYR A 500 -29.59 7.98 2.18
CA TYR A 500 -29.12 6.89 3.01
C TYR A 500 -27.69 6.54 2.64
N LYS A 501 -26.84 6.38 3.65
CA LYS A 501 -25.51 5.77 3.50
C LYS A 501 -25.44 4.52 4.37
N PHE A 502 -25.21 3.39 3.71
CA PHE A 502 -25.00 2.09 4.31
C PHE A 502 -23.48 1.83 4.32
N HIS A 503 -22.88 1.95 5.49
CA HIS A 503 -21.45 1.77 5.69
C HIS A 503 -21.19 0.41 6.33
N VAL A 504 -20.20 -0.32 5.83
CA VAL A 504 -19.73 -1.54 6.48
C VAL A 504 -18.21 -1.51 6.53
N GLU A 505 -17.64 -1.79 7.71
CA GLU A 505 -16.20 -1.84 7.96
C GLU A 505 -15.86 -3.15 8.69
N ASP A 506 -14.80 -3.84 8.26
CA ASP A 506 -14.30 -5.04 8.95
C ASP A 506 -13.29 -4.71 10.06
N LEU A 507 -12.78 -5.74 10.77
CA LEU A 507 -11.81 -5.54 11.86
C LEU A 507 -10.44 -5.03 11.40
N ALA A 508 -10.11 -5.17 10.12
CA ALA A 508 -8.87 -4.66 9.54
C ALA A 508 -9.03 -3.24 8.97
N GLY A 509 -10.24 -2.68 8.99
CA GLY A 509 -10.56 -1.36 8.46
C GLY A 509 -10.77 -1.34 6.94
N ASN A 510 -10.97 -2.51 6.30
CA ASN A 510 -11.49 -2.52 4.93
C ASN A 510 -12.97 -2.19 4.98
N LYS A 511 -13.44 -1.41 4.00
CA LYS A 511 -14.79 -0.84 4.06
C LYS A 511 -15.50 -0.83 2.71
N VAL A 512 -16.82 -0.86 2.78
CA VAL A 512 -17.73 -0.62 1.66
C VAL A 512 -18.79 0.41 2.06
N ASP A 513 -19.00 1.37 1.17
CA ASP A 513 -19.99 2.42 1.31
C ASP A 513 -21.00 2.31 0.17
N LEU A 514 -22.29 2.26 0.50
CA LEU A 514 -23.38 2.39 -0.46
C LEU A 514 -24.22 3.61 -0.10
N THR A 515 -24.23 4.62 -0.97
CA THR A 515 -25.03 5.83 -0.78
C THR A 515 -26.14 5.90 -1.82
N GLN A 516 -27.39 5.99 -1.38
CA GLN A 516 -28.54 6.12 -2.28
C GLN A 516 -29.60 7.05 -1.70
N LYS A 517 -30.13 7.93 -2.55
CA LYS A 517 -31.33 8.71 -2.25
C LYS A 517 -32.56 7.83 -2.43
N LEU A 518 -33.30 7.60 -1.34
CA LEU A 518 -34.47 6.73 -1.35
C LEU A 518 -35.71 7.51 -0.91
N ASP A 519 -36.82 7.17 -1.54
CA ASP A 519 -38.13 7.76 -1.30
C ASP A 519 -39.01 6.74 -0.58
N CYS A 520 -39.48 7.08 0.63
CA CYS A 520 -40.47 6.30 1.35
C CYS A 520 -41.72 7.13 1.63
N TYR A 521 -42.79 6.81 0.90
CA TYR A 521 -44.09 7.44 1.04
C TYR A 521 -45.12 6.38 1.44
N PRO A 522 -45.32 6.12 2.75
CA PRO A 522 -46.27 5.12 3.21
C PRO A 522 -47.72 5.53 2.86
N PRO A 523 -48.67 4.58 2.73
CA PRO A 523 -50.06 4.89 2.43
C PRO A 523 -50.72 5.84 3.46
N ILE A 524 -51.37 6.88 2.96
CA ILE A 524 -52.06 7.96 3.69
C ILE A 524 -53.57 7.81 3.48
N ARG A 525 -54.18 6.81 4.12
CA ARG A 525 -55.61 6.49 3.97
C ARG A 525 -56.58 7.63 4.35
N LYS A 526 -56.12 8.62 5.11
CA LYS A 526 -56.93 9.77 5.56
C LYS A 526 -56.84 10.97 4.61
N ALA A 527 -55.95 10.94 3.60
CA ALA A 527 -55.80 12.02 2.65
C ALA A 527 -57.10 12.22 1.86
N LYS A 528 -57.47 13.48 1.63
CA LYS A 528 -58.70 13.82 0.88
C LYS A 528 -58.56 15.15 0.15
N ILE A 529 -59.27 15.28 -0.96
CA ILE A 529 -59.40 16.54 -1.68
C ILE A 529 -60.55 17.33 -1.05
N VAL A 530 -60.31 18.61 -0.74
CA VAL A 530 -61.30 19.54 -0.22
C VAL A 530 -61.41 20.70 -1.20
N ILE A 531 -62.54 20.79 -1.89
CA ILE A 531 -62.83 21.85 -2.86
C ILE A 531 -63.39 23.07 -2.13
N ASP A 532 -62.85 24.26 -2.42
CA ASP A 532 -63.34 25.51 -1.85
C ASP A 532 -64.79 25.74 -2.33
N GLY A 533 -65.70 26.08 -1.43
CA GLY A 533 -67.14 26.16 -1.74
C GLY A 533 -67.86 24.79 -1.81
N GLY A 534 -67.23 23.71 -1.35
CA GLY A 534 -67.86 22.40 -1.19
C GLY A 534 -68.06 21.63 -2.51
N LYS A 535 -68.74 20.48 -2.45
CA LYS A 535 -68.93 19.57 -3.61
C LYS A 535 -70.22 19.83 -4.40
N GLU A 536 -71.10 20.68 -3.89
CA GLU A 536 -72.41 20.95 -4.49
C GLU A 536 -72.29 21.73 -5.81
N GLU A 537 -73.34 21.75 -6.62
CA GLU A 537 -73.39 22.53 -7.87
C GLU A 537 -73.17 24.02 -7.58
N GLU A 538 -72.14 24.63 -8.19
CA GLU A 538 -71.94 26.08 -8.14
C GLU A 538 -72.61 26.73 -9.36
N ARG A 539 -73.52 27.66 -9.10
CA ARG A 539 -74.23 28.41 -10.14
C ARG A 539 -73.54 29.74 -10.37
N LEU A 540 -73.09 29.98 -11.59
CA LEU A 540 -72.48 31.22 -12.03
C LEU A 540 -73.50 32.01 -12.83
N PHE A 541 -73.94 33.15 -12.30
CA PHE A 541 -74.85 34.05 -12.99
C PHE A 541 -74.03 35.09 -13.76
N VAL A 542 -73.95 34.90 -15.08
CA VAL A 542 -73.18 35.77 -15.97
C VAL A 542 -74.08 36.21 -17.13
N PRO A 543 -74.01 37.48 -17.56
CA PRO A 543 -74.79 37.94 -18.70
C PRO A 543 -74.48 37.11 -19.96
N PRO A 544 -75.46 36.91 -20.86
CA PRO A 544 -75.22 36.23 -22.13
C PRO A 544 -74.11 36.93 -22.92
N PRO A 545 -73.11 36.20 -23.44
CA PRO A 545 -72.05 36.81 -24.24
C PRO A 545 -72.63 37.42 -25.53
N PRO A 546 -72.13 38.57 -26.01
CA PRO A 546 -72.55 39.14 -27.29
C PRO A 546 -72.36 38.14 -28.44
N LYS A 547 -73.25 38.18 -29.42
CA LYS A 547 -73.12 37.39 -30.66
C LYS A 547 -71.76 37.72 -31.29
N SER A 548 -70.91 36.70 -31.50
CA SER A 548 -69.52 36.74 -32.00
C SER A 548 -68.38 36.74 -30.97
N VAL A 549 -68.65 36.65 -29.66
CA VAL A 549 -67.61 36.55 -28.62
C VAL A 549 -67.50 35.12 -28.09
N ASN A 550 -66.28 34.70 -27.67
CA ASN A 550 -66.04 33.39 -27.06
C ASN A 550 -66.99 33.17 -25.86
N SER A 551 -67.75 32.07 -25.88
CA SER A 551 -68.73 31.72 -24.86
C SER A 551 -68.12 31.05 -23.61
N LYS A 552 -66.79 30.94 -23.54
CA LYS A 552 -66.08 30.37 -22.38
C LYS A 552 -65.90 31.42 -21.30
N ILE A 553 -66.38 31.10 -20.09
CA ILE A 553 -66.19 31.88 -18.88
C ILE A 553 -65.02 31.30 -18.11
N HIS A 554 -64.03 32.12 -17.78
CA HIS A 554 -62.92 31.71 -16.95
C HIS A 554 -63.30 31.78 -15.47
N LYS A 555 -63.10 30.68 -14.76
CA LYS A 555 -63.31 30.58 -13.31
C LYS A 555 -62.06 30.01 -12.66
N GLN A 556 -61.71 30.53 -11.49
CA GLN A 556 -60.67 29.93 -10.66
C GLN A 556 -61.25 28.75 -9.89
N LEU A 557 -60.70 27.56 -10.12
CA LEU A 557 -60.93 26.37 -9.32
C LEU A 557 -59.91 26.34 -8.19
N SER A 558 -60.38 26.41 -6.96
CA SER A 558 -59.55 26.36 -5.76
C SER A 558 -59.87 25.11 -4.95
N PHE A 559 -58.85 24.32 -4.61
CA PHE A 559 -58.98 23.15 -3.74
C PHE A 559 -57.69 22.89 -2.97
N SER A 560 -57.76 22.02 -1.96
CA SER A 560 -56.58 21.59 -1.22
C SER A 560 -56.58 20.09 -0.95
N VAL A 561 -55.39 19.51 -0.86
CA VAL A 561 -55.20 18.12 -0.43
C VAL A 561 -54.90 18.15 1.07
N LYS A 562 -55.87 17.70 1.87
CA LYS A 562 -55.79 17.70 3.34
C LYS A 562 -55.32 16.36 3.88
N ASN A 563 -54.83 16.38 5.12
CA ASN A 563 -54.35 15.22 5.88
C ASN A 563 -53.10 14.55 5.28
N LEU A 564 -52.29 15.30 4.54
CA LEU A 564 -50.92 14.90 4.21
C LEU A 564 -50.04 15.05 5.47
N PRO A 565 -49.00 14.22 5.67
CA PRO A 565 -48.03 14.40 6.74
C PRO A 565 -47.45 15.82 6.70
N GLN A 566 -47.58 16.54 7.82
CA GLN A 566 -47.15 17.94 7.96
C GLN A 566 -47.74 18.90 6.89
N ASN A 567 -48.80 18.50 6.19
CA ASN A 567 -49.35 19.20 5.02
C ASN A 567 -48.34 19.43 3.88
N ASP A 568 -47.31 18.59 3.77
CA ASP A 568 -46.24 18.74 2.78
C ASP A 568 -46.71 18.33 1.36
N PRO A 569 -46.65 19.23 0.35
CA PRO A 569 -47.03 18.91 -1.03
C PRO A 569 -46.10 17.90 -1.72
N THR A 570 -44.89 17.63 -1.20
CA THR A 570 -43.97 16.65 -1.80
C THR A 570 -44.51 15.22 -1.84
N TYR A 571 -45.56 14.93 -1.07
CA TYR A 571 -46.30 13.66 -1.08
C TYR A 571 -47.20 13.50 -2.33
N ILE A 572 -47.47 14.57 -3.05
CA ILE A 572 -48.28 14.55 -4.27
C ILE A 572 -47.37 14.23 -5.46
N LYS A 573 -47.69 13.15 -6.20
CA LYS A 573 -46.97 12.80 -7.43
C LYS A 573 -47.47 13.63 -8.60
N GLN A 574 -48.79 13.78 -8.70
CA GLN A 574 -49.46 14.41 -9.83
C GLN A 574 -50.89 14.77 -9.48
N ILE A 575 -51.38 15.84 -10.10
CA ILE A 575 -52.79 16.22 -10.08
C ILE A 575 -53.27 16.33 -11.52
N ASP A 576 -54.39 15.67 -11.83
CA ASP A 576 -55.10 15.78 -13.11
C ASP A 576 -56.44 16.45 -12.88
N ILE A 577 -56.74 17.49 -13.66
CA ILE A 577 -58.01 18.22 -13.65
C ILE A 577 -58.63 18.01 -15.03
N THR A 578 -59.66 17.17 -15.07
CA THR A 578 -60.35 16.77 -16.30
C THR A 578 -61.67 17.51 -16.45
N LEU A 579 -61.80 18.20 -17.58
CA LEU A 579 -63.02 18.80 -18.13
C LEU A 579 -63.40 18.05 -19.42
N PRO A 580 -64.64 18.18 -19.94
CA PRO A 580 -65.06 17.49 -21.16
C PRO A 580 -64.12 17.68 -22.36
N ASP A 581 -63.58 18.89 -22.53
CA ASP A 581 -62.74 19.24 -23.69
C ASP A 581 -61.28 19.54 -23.32
N GLN A 582 -60.89 19.37 -22.05
CA GLN A 582 -59.57 19.78 -21.57
C GLN A 582 -59.08 18.89 -20.42
N ASN A 583 -57.80 18.53 -20.44
CA ASN A 583 -57.14 17.88 -19.31
C ASN A 583 -55.92 18.72 -18.90
N ILE A 584 -55.87 19.14 -17.64
CA ILE A 584 -54.77 19.92 -17.07
C ILE A 584 -54.01 19.02 -16.12
N GLN A 585 -52.71 18.87 -16.31
CA GLN A 585 -51.84 18.04 -15.49
C GLN A 585 -50.80 18.90 -14.78
N LEU A 586 -50.72 18.77 -13.46
CA LEU A 586 -49.77 19.47 -12.60
C LEU A 586 -48.79 18.46 -11.99
N ARG A 587 -47.49 18.72 -12.12
CA ARG A 587 -46.41 17.83 -11.61
C ARG A 587 -45.19 18.64 -11.17
N GLY A 588 -44.33 18.03 -10.34
CA GLY A 588 -43.01 18.58 -10.02
C GLY A 588 -43.09 19.99 -9.46
N THR A 589 -42.50 20.96 -10.17
CA THR A 589 -42.40 22.36 -9.74
C THR A 589 -43.73 23.09 -9.65
N ASP A 590 -44.80 22.59 -10.30
CA ASP A 590 -46.14 23.18 -10.24
C ASP A 590 -46.79 23.00 -8.85
N LEU A 591 -46.26 22.07 -8.04
CA LEU A 591 -46.81 21.66 -6.75
C LEU A 591 -46.02 22.28 -5.59
N GLN A 592 -45.98 23.61 -5.53
CA GLN A 592 -45.33 24.36 -4.43
C GLN A 592 -46.15 24.36 -3.14
N SER A 593 -47.45 24.04 -3.23
CA SER A 593 -48.41 24.12 -2.13
C SER A 593 -49.41 22.98 -2.22
N ASN A 594 -49.96 22.57 -1.08
CA ASN A 594 -51.07 21.62 -1.03
C ASN A 594 -52.43 22.28 -1.32
N ARG A 595 -52.45 23.61 -1.51
CA ARG A 595 -53.58 24.38 -2.05
C ARG A 595 -53.29 24.74 -3.50
N ILE A 596 -54.22 24.38 -4.37
CA ILE A 596 -54.11 24.52 -5.82
C ILE A 596 -55.18 25.50 -6.29
N ASP A 597 -54.73 26.48 -7.07
CA ASP A 597 -55.55 27.50 -7.70
C ASP A 597 -55.34 27.39 -9.22
N GLN A 598 -56.34 26.86 -9.93
CA GLN A 598 -56.25 26.62 -11.36
C GLN A 598 -57.34 27.38 -12.11
N GLN A 599 -56.96 28.17 -13.11
CA GLN A 599 -57.94 28.79 -14.01
C GLN A 599 -58.49 27.73 -14.97
N ILE A 600 -59.81 27.59 -15.00
CA ILE A 600 -60.55 26.67 -15.87
C ILE A 600 -61.51 27.45 -16.78
N ALA A 601 -61.80 26.91 -17.95
CA ALA A 601 -62.72 27.52 -18.92
C ALA A 601 -64.04 26.73 -18.98
N LEU A 602 -65.15 27.41 -18.68
CA LEU A 602 -66.47 26.83 -18.58
C LEU A 602 -67.38 27.34 -19.71
N PRO A 603 -67.99 26.46 -20.53
CA PRO A 603 -68.91 26.88 -21.59
C PRO A 603 -70.24 27.44 -21.02
N TYR A 604 -70.61 28.65 -21.48
CA TYR A 604 -71.88 29.30 -21.12
C TYR A 604 -73.10 28.43 -21.47
N GLY A 605 -74.12 28.42 -20.60
CA GLY A 605 -75.39 27.73 -20.83
C GLY A 605 -75.37 26.22 -20.60
N THR A 606 -74.25 25.65 -20.18
CA THR A 606 -74.11 24.21 -19.90
C THR A 606 -73.75 23.93 -18.45
N THR A 607 -74.02 22.71 -17.98
CA THR A 607 -73.46 22.19 -16.73
C THR A 607 -72.19 21.41 -17.04
N THR A 608 -71.05 21.87 -16.53
CA THR A 608 -69.74 21.23 -16.70
C THR A 608 -69.29 20.63 -15.38
N THR A 609 -69.01 19.33 -15.35
CA THR A 609 -68.42 18.66 -14.18
C THR A 609 -66.91 18.62 -14.32
N VAL A 610 -66.21 19.24 -13.36
CA VAL A 610 -64.75 19.20 -13.29
C VAL A 610 -64.34 18.07 -12.36
N LYS A 611 -63.59 17.10 -12.87
CA LYS A 611 -63.05 15.97 -12.11
C LYS A 611 -61.61 16.26 -11.71
N ILE A 612 -61.30 16.12 -10.43
CA ILE A 612 -59.97 16.30 -9.85
C ILE A 612 -59.47 14.94 -9.41
N THR A 613 -58.35 14.49 -9.94
CA THR A 613 -57.69 13.23 -9.55
C THR A 613 -56.30 13.56 -9.03
N VAL A 614 -56.01 13.18 -7.79
CA VAL A 614 -54.71 13.38 -7.15
C VAL A 614 -54.07 12.01 -6.96
N THR A 615 -52.90 11.81 -7.57
CA THR A 615 -52.09 10.62 -7.37
C THR A 615 -51.00 10.95 -6.36
N LEU A 616 -50.97 10.26 -5.22
CA LEU A 616 -49.93 10.40 -4.21
C LEU A 616 -48.70 9.56 -4.58
N LYS A 617 -47.52 9.92 -4.04
CA LYS A 617 -46.29 9.13 -4.21
C LYS A 617 -46.36 7.76 -3.54
N SER A 618 -47.27 7.56 -2.59
CA SER A 618 -47.62 6.25 -2.02
C SER A 618 -48.32 5.32 -3.02
N GLY A 619 -48.79 5.86 -4.17
CA GLY A 619 -49.59 5.14 -5.16
C GLY A 619 -51.11 5.25 -4.94
N GLU A 620 -51.56 5.84 -3.85
CA GLU A 620 -52.99 6.09 -3.62
C GLU A 620 -53.53 7.16 -4.59
N ILE A 621 -54.77 6.95 -5.03
CA ILE A 621 -55.47 7.84 -5.95
C ILE A 621 -56.69 8.40 -5.23
N LEU A 622 -56.72 9.73 -5.07
CA LEU A 622 -57.86 10.47 -4.55
C LEU A 622 -58.63 11.05 -5.74
N THR A 623 -59.96 11.04 -5.68
CA THR A 623 -60.80 11.63 -6.74
C THR A 623 -61.96 12.39 -6.13
N GLU A 624 -62.21 13.59 -6.66
CA GLU A 624 -63.38 14.40 -6.35
C GLU A 624 -63.90 15.10 -7.61
N SER A 625 -65.11 15.62 -7.55
CA SER A 625 -65.71 16.34 -8.66
C SER A 625 -66.54 17.53 -8.18
N LYS A 626 -66.55 18.61 -8.99
CA LYS A 626 -67.37 19.81 -8.75
C LYS A 626 -68.19 20.13 -10.01
N PRO A 627 -69.53 20.14 -9.93
CA PRO A 627 -70.37 20.61 -11.02
C PRO A 627 -70.46 22.15 -11.01
N TYR A 628 -70.31 22.75 -12.19
CA TYR A 628 -70.55 24.17 -12.43
C TYR A 628 -71.68 24.35 -13.43
N LYS A 629 -72.64 25.22 -13.12
CA LYS A 629 -73.72 25.59 -14.03
C LYS A 629 -73.61 27.07 -14.35
N VAL A 630 -73.32 27.39 -15.62
CA VAL A 630 -73.17 28.77 -16.09
C VAL A 630 -74.48 29.23 -16.72
N LYS A 631 -75.14 30.22 -16.13
CA LYS A 631 -76.45 30.73 -16.56
C LYS A 631 -76.43 32.23 -16.79
#